data_AF-A0A8X6LIE6-F1
#
_entry.id   AF-A0A8X6LIE6-F1
#
_cell.length_a   1.000
_cell.length_b   1.000
_cell.length_c   1.000
_cell.angle_alpha   90.00
_cell.angle_beta   90.00
_cell.angle_gamma   90.00
#
_symmetry.space_group_name_H-M   'P 1'
#
loop_
_entity.id
_entity.type
_entity.pdbx_description
1 polymer ?
#
loop_
_entity_poly.entity_id
_entity_poly.type
_entity_poly.pdbx_seq_one_letter_code
_entity_poly.pdbx_strand_id
1 'polypeptide(L)'
;MISGKTLAEILPEDLYKRLKGHLDYVKLMIPSWMQDENRGLYSEYLFKAITGNWEKKRPVWVMLMINSLTESDIRSTGIPVLDLWLAREASRLGKRSGAVERVEEQCLPLNGLNGSQVR
;
A
#
# COMPACT_ATOMS: atom_id res chain seq x y z
N MET A 1 -17.01 9.91 7.30
CA MET A 1 -17.10 8.90 6.22
C MET A 1 -18.30 9.22 5.35
N ILE A 2 -18.22 9.15 4.02
CA ILE A 2 -19.45 9.12 3.20
C ILE A 2 -19.94 7.67 3.33
N SER A 3 -21.12 7.49 3.91
CA SER A 3 -21.76 6.20 4.21
C SER A 3 -21.50 5.13 3.14
N GLY A 4 -20.76 4.07 3.47
CA GLY A 4 -20.72 2.75 2.81
C GLY A 4 -20.46 2.64 1.30
N LYS A 5 -20.50 3.75 0.55
CA LYS A 5 -20.52 3.78 -0.91
C LYS A 5 -19.12 3.69 -1.47
N THR A 6 -19.01 2.96 -2.56
CA THR A 6 -17.79 2.80 -3.36
C THR A 6 -17.66 3.94 -4.37
N LEU A 7 -16.46 4.12 -4.91
CA LEU A 7 -16.19 5.08 -5.98
C LEU A 7 -17.02 4.80 -7.24
N ALA A 8 -17.32 3.53 -7.52
CA ALA A 8 -18.17 3.15 -8.64
C ALA A 8 -19.60 3.71 -8.52
N GLU A 9 -20.10 3.92 -7.29
CA GLU A 9 -21.45 4.42 -7.04
C GLU A 9 -21.53 5.95 -6.98
N ILE A 10 -20.39 6.65 -6.86
CA ILE A 10 -20.36 8.10 -6.69
C ILE A 10 -19.70 8.85 -7.84
N LEU A 11 -18.86 8.18 -8.64
CA LEU A 11 -18.22 8.78 -9.81
C LEU A 11 -19.04 8.50 -11.07
N PRO A 12 -19.04 9.42 -12.04
CA PRO A 12 -19.47 9.12 -13.40
C PRO A 12 -18.76 7.87 -13.95
N GLU A 13 -19.49 7.03 -14.68
CA GLU A 13 -19.01 5.73 -15.14
C GLU A 13 -17.73 5.85 -16.00
N ASP A 14 -17.66 6.85 -16.86
CA ASP A 14 -16.50 7.16 -17.70
C ASP A 14 -15.27 7.53 -16.86
N LEU A 15 -15.46 8.34 -15.81
CA LEU A 15 -14.40 8.74 -14.90
C LEU A 15 -13.89 7.55 -14.08
N TYR A 16 -14.80 6.70 -13.60
CA TYR A 16 -14.43 5.47 -12.90
C TYR A 16 -13.61 4.53 -13.79
N LYS A 17 -14.04 4.33 -15.05
CA LYS A 17 -13.29 3.53 -16.03
C LYS A 17 -11.90 4.10 -16.31
N ARG A 18 -11.78 5.42 -16.47
CA ARG A 18 -10.49 6.10 -16.67
C ARG A 18 -9.57 5.91 -15.47
N LEU A 19 -10.10 6.06 -14.26
CA LEU A 19 -9.34 5.85 -13.02
C LEU A 19 -8.82 4.42 -12.93
N LYS A 20 -9.71 3.43 -13.12
CA LYS A 20 -9.33 2.01 -13.09
C LYS A 20 -8.26 1.69 -14.13
N GLY A 21 -8.45 2.14 -15.38
CA GLY A 21 -7.47 1.95 -16.44
C GLY A 21 -6.11 2.60 -16.15
N HIS A 22 -6.10 3.76 -15.50
CA HIS A 22 -4.85 4.39 -15.07
C HIS A 22 -4.14 3.58 -13.97
N LEU A 23 -4.88 3.04 -13.00
CA LEU A 23 -4.29 2.17 -11.96
C LEU A 23 -3.77 0.86 -12.55
N ASP A 24 -4.46 0.28 -13.52
CA ASP A 24 -3.99 -0.90 -14.25
C ASP A 24 -2.70 -0.60 -15.02
N TYR A 25 -2.62 0.56 -15.69
CA TYR A 25 -1.39 1.04 -16.34
C TYR A 25 -0.24 1.19 -15.33
N VAL A 26 -0.47 1.89 -14.22
CA VAL A 26 0.55 2.12 -13.18
C VAL A 26 1.06 0.79 -12.62
N LYS A 27 0.17 -0.16 -12.34
CA LYS A 27 0.54 -1.49 -11.85
C LYS A 27 1.52 -2.21 -12.78
N LEU A 28 1.32 -2.07 -14.09
CA LEU A 28 2.22 -2.64 -15.10
C LEU A 28 3.55 -1.89 -15.20
N MET A 29 3.55 -0.59 -14.94
CA MET A 29 4.74 0.26 -15.10
C MET A 29 5.66 0.29 -13.89
N ILE A 30 5.15 0.15 -12.66
CA ILE A 30 5.97 0.18 -11.44
C ILE A 30 7.23 -0.69 -11.53
N PRO A 31 7.17 -1.97 -11.99
CA PRO A 31 8.38 -2.79 -12.13
C PRO A 31 9.47 -2.17 -13.02
N SER A 32 9.08 -1.42 -14.06
CA SER A 32 10.01 -0.77 -14.99
C SER A 32 10.64 0.51 -14.40
N TRP A 33 9.99 1.13 -13.43
CA TRP A 33 10.47 2.34 -12.75
C TRP A 33 11.43 2.05 -11.59
N MET A 34 11.51 0.78 -11.18
CA MET A 34 12.34 0.33 -10.06
C MET A 34 13.71 -0.15 -10.55
N GLN A 35 14.77 0.29 -9.88
CA GLN A 35 16.14 -0.13 -10.18
C GLN A 35 16.56 -1.45 -9.51
N ASP A 36 15.73 -1.96 -8.60
CA ASP A 36 16.01 -3.15 -7.80
C ASP A 36 16.05 -4.44 -8.67
N GLU A 37 16.85 -5.42 -8.26
CA GLU A 37 16.91 -6.76 -8.87
C GLU A 37 15.67 -7.61 -8.53
N ASN A 38 14.98 -7.33 -7.42
CA ASN A 38 13.78 -8.06 -6.96
C ASN A 38 12.45 -7.39 -7.38
N ARG A 39 12.35 -6.98 -8.65
CA ARG A 39 11.24 -6.16 -9.19
C ARG A 39 9.86 -6.78 -9.03
N GLY A 40 9.73 -8.11 -9.03
CA GLY A 40 8.44 -8.81 -9.03
C GLY A 40 7.63 -8.62 -7.75
N LEU A 41 8.05 -9.27 -6.65
CA LEU A 41 7.28 -9.27 -5.39
C LEU A 41 7.19 -7.87 -4.76
N TYR A 42 8.24 -7.06 -4.88
CA TYR A 42 8.25 -5.72 -4.29
C TYR A 42 7.34 -4.74 -5.03
N SER A 43 7.27 -4.79 -6.37
CA SER A 43 6.38 -3.91 -7.13
C SER A 43 4.90 -4.17 -6.83
N GLU A 44 4.51 -5.44 -6.70
CA GLU A 44 3.13 -5.80 -6.35
C GLU A 44 2.77 -5.35 -4.93
N TYR A 45 3.68 -5.55 -3.97
CA TYR A 45 3.52 -5.06 -2.61
C TYR A 45 3.40 -3.53 -2.58
N LEU A 46 4.30 -2.81 -3.27
CA LEU A 46 4.32 -1.35 -3.29
C LEU A 46 3.02 -0.78 -3.88
N PHE A 47 2.56 -1.35 -5.00
CA PHE A 47 1.28 -0.97 -5.58
C PHE A 47 0.14 -1.18 -4.58
N LYS A 48 0.04 -2.36 -3.96
CA LYS A 48 -1.00 -2.66 -2.96
C LYS A 48 -0.93 -1.74 -1.73
N ALA A 49 0.28 -1.37 -1.29
CA ALA A 49 0.48 -0.48 -0.15
C ALA A 49 -0.06 0.94 -0.45
N ILE A 50 0.18 1.47 -1.65
CA ILE A 50 -0.27 2.80 -2.05
C ILE A 50 -1.77 2.80 -2.40
N THR A 51 -2.21 1.84 -3.22
CA THR A 51 -3.58 1.81 -3.77
C THR A 51 -4.55 0.97 -2.95
N GLY A 52 -4.16 0.51 -1.76
CA GLY A 52 -4.96 -0.36 -0.92
C GLY A 52 -6.36 0.22 -0.64
N ASN A 53 -7.40 -0.56 -0.95
CA ASN A 53 -8.81 -0.20 -0.77
C ASN A 53 -9.20 1.15 -1.42
N TRP A 54 -8.57 1.53 -2.54
CA TRP A 54 -8.83 2.81 -3.20
C TRP A 54 -10.32 3.01 -3.56
N GLU A 55 -11.03 1.96 -3.93
CA GLU A 55 -12.47 2.00 -4.27
C GLU A 55 -13.37 2.48 -3.12
N LYS A 56 -12.90 2.43 -1.87
CA LYS A 56 -13.64 2.89 -0.68
C LYS A 56 -13.11 4.22 -0.14
N LYS A 57 -12.11 4.83 -0.78
CA LYS A 57 -11.57 6.14 -0.37
C LYS A 57 -12.47 7.27 -0.88
N ARG A 58 -12.45 8.42 -0.19
CA ARG A 58 -13.12 9.63 -0.70
C ARG A 58 -12.41 10.12 -1.98
N PRO A 59 -13.13 10.75 -2.92
CA PRO A 59 -12.54 11.24 -4.17
C PRO A 59 -11.29 12.11 -3.99
N VAL A 60 -11.27 12.99 -2.98
CA VAL A 60 -10.10 13.83 -2.66
C VAL A 60 -8.85 13.00 -2.32
N TRP A 61 -9.00 11.92 -1.56
CA TRP A 61 -7.89 11.04 -1.20
C TRP A 61 -7.39 10.24 -2.39
N VAL A 62 -8.29 9.87 -3.31
CA VAL A 62 -7.93 9.21 -4.56
C VAL A 62 -7.17 10.13 -5.48
N MET A 63 -7.56 11.41 -5.57
CA MET A 63 -6.82 12.41 -6.34
C MET A 63 -5.39 12.57 -5.82
N LEU A 64 -5.21 12.71 -4.50
CA LEU A 64 -3.88 12.80 -3.89
C LEU A 64 -3.05 11.53 -4.12
N MET A 65 -3.67 10.35 -3.99
CA MET A 65 -3.03 9.07 -4.28
C MET A 65 -2.55 9.00 -5.73
N ILE A 66 -3.37 9.39 -6.71
CA ILE A 66 -2.98 9.40 -8.13
C ILE A 66 -1.80 10.34 -8.37
N ASN A 67 -1.76 11.50 -7.72
CA ASN A 67 -0.64 12.44 -7.85
C ASN A 67 0.69 11.87 -7.33
N SER A 68 0.65 10.86 -6.46
CA SER A 68 1.84 10.13 -5.97
C SER A 68 2.22 8.90 -6.78
N LEU A 69 1.50 8.59 -7.87
CA LEU A 69 1.76 7.44 -8.73
C LEU A 69 2.59 7.81 -9.97
N THR A 70 3.60 8.66 -9.80
CA THR A 70 4.55 9.02 -10.86
C THR A 70 5.81 8.17 -10.80
N GLU A 71 6.52 8.07 -11.92
CA GLU A 71 7.83 7.39 -11.96
C GLU A 71 8.81 7.97 -10.93
N SER A 72 8.85 9.30 -10.80
CA SER A 72 9.75 9.98 -9.86
C SER A 72 9.41 9.63 -8.41
N ASP A 73 8.13 9.65 -8.06
CA ASP A 73 7.67 9.32 -6.71
C ASP A 73 7.97 7.86 -6.38
N ILE A 74 7.65 6.93 -7.28
CA ILE A 74 7.91 5.50 -7.10
C ILE A 74 9.41 5.21 -6.98
N ARG A 75 10.23 5.86 -7.81
CA ARG A 75 11.70 5.71 -7.75
C ARG A 75 12.26 6.24 -6.44
N SER A 76 11.73 7.35 -5.93
CA SER A 76 12.15 7.93 -4.64
C SER A 76 11.64 7.16 -3.42
N THR A 77 10.50 6.46 -3.55
CA THR A 77 9.91 5.61 -2.50
C THR A 77 10.71 4.32 -2.29
N GLY A 78 11.68 4.01 -3.16
CA GLY A 78 12.44 2.74 -3.25
C GLY A 78 13.24 2.29 -2.02
N ILE A 79 13.03 2.89 -0.85
CA ILE A 79 13.43 2.32 0.44
C ILE A 79 12.30 1.39 0.88
N PRO A 80 12.46 0.05 0.78
CA PRO A 80 11.48 -0.86 1.34
C PRO A 80 11.33 -0.56 2.83
N VAL A 81 10.09 -0.62 3.32
CA VAL A 81 9.82 -0.66 4.76
C VAL A 81 10.67 -1.76 5.41
N LEU A 82 11.12 -1.51 6.64
CA LEU A 82 12.17 -2.31 7.29
C LEU A 82 11.82 -3.81 7.36
N ASP A 83 10.54 -4.12 7.58
CA ASP A 83 9.98 -5.48 7.56
C ASP A 83 10.20 -6.19 6.23
N LEU A 84 9.93 -5.51 5.10
CA LEU A 84 10.13 -6.07 3.78
C LEU A 84 11.61 -6.25 3.46
N TRP A 85 12.46 -5.30 3.87
CA TRP A 85 13.92 -5.44 3.72
C TRP A 85 14.44 -6.67 4.48
N LEU A 86 14.02 -6.84 5.74
CA LEU A 86 14.41 -7.97 6.57
C LEU A 86 13.89 -9.31 6.02
N ALA A 87 12.64 -9.36 5.54
CA ALA A 87 12.07 -10.55 4.92
C ALA A 87 12.85 -10.98 3.67
N ARG A 88 13.28 -10.01 2.85
CA ARG A 88 14.14 -10.26 1.69
C ARG A 88 15.50 -10.80 2.11
N GLU A 89 16.14 -10.14 3.06
CA GLU A 89 17.48 -10.52 3.50
C GLU A 89 17.50 -11.90 4.16
N ALA A 90 16.44 -12.24 4.91
CA ALA A 90 16.22 -13.58 5.41
C ALA A 90 16.14 -14.60 4.27
N SER A 91 15.35 -14.31 3.22
CA SER A 91 15.23 -15.19 2.04
C SER A 91 16.57 -15.36 1.30
N ARG A 92 17.32 -14.26 1.10
CA ARG A 92 18.65 -14.26 0.46
C ARG A 92 19.66 -15.12 1.22
N LEU A 93 19.58 -15.11 2.54
CA LEU A 93 20.44 -15.88 3.44
C LEU A 93 19.89 -17.29 3.75
N GLY A 94 18.80 -17.71 3.11
CA GLY A 94 18.17 -19.02 3.36
C GLY A 94 17.59 -19.19 4.77
N LYS A 95 17.27 -18.08 5.45
CA LYS A 95 16.67 -18.06 6.78
C LYS A 95 15.15 -18.22 6.70
N ARG A 96 14.56 -18.85 7.72
CA ARG A 96 13.11 -18.89 7.88
C ARG A 96 12.62 -17.54 8.41
N SER A 97 11.62 -16.97 7.75
CA SER A 97 10.88 -15.79 8.22
C SER A 97 9.74 -16.22 9.15
N GLY A 98 9.47 -15.43 10.19
CA GLY A 98 8.37 -15.64 11.13
C GLY A 98 7.76 -14.31 11.56
N ALA A 99 6.67 -14.37 12.32
CA ALA A 99 6.08 -13.17 12.92
C ALA A 99 7.10 -12.51 13.88
N VAL A 100 7.17 -11.17 13.85
CA VAL A 100 8.02 -10.39 14.77
C VAL A 100 7.48 -10.49 16.20
N GLU A 101 6.16 -10.57 16.33
CA GLU A 101 5.42 -10.54 17.60
C GLU A 101 4.69 -11.86 17.83
N ARG A 102 4.40 -12.16 19.10
CA ARG A 102 3.58 -13.28 19.52
C ARG A 102 2.11 -12.88 19.57
N VAL A 103 1.21 -13.87 19.50
CA VAL A 103 -0.24 -13.63 19.53
C VAL A 103 -0.66 -12.91 20.81
N GLU A 104 -0.02 -13.25 21.95
CA GLU A 104 -0.32 -12.66 23.25
C GLU A 104 0.01 -11.16 23.31
N GLU A 105 1.00 -10.71 22.53
CA GLU A 105 1.42 -9.30 22.46
C GLU A 105 0.39 -8.43 21.72
N GLN A 106 -0.43 -9.03 20.85
CA GLN A 106 -1.49 -8.37 20.09
C GLN A 106 -2.88 -8.44 20.74
N CYS A 107 -3.06 -9.29 21.76
CA CYS A 107 -4.38 -9.50 22.39
C CYS A 107 -4.78 -8.43 23.42
N LEU A 108 -3.84 -7.64 23.95
CA LEU A 108 -4.08 -6.66 25.01
C LEU A 108 -3.63 -5.20 24.76
N PRO A 109 -3.18 -4.77 23.57
CA PRO A 109 -2.57 -3.45 23.41
C PRO A 109 -3.55 -2.30 23.73
N LEU A 110 -4.85 -2.51 23.57
CA LEU A 110 -5.89 -1.53 23.89
C LEU A 110 -6.28 -1.51 25.37
N ASN A 111 -6.09 -2.60 26.11
CA ASN A 111 -6.53 -2.72 27.50
C ASN A 111 -5.59 -1.99 28.48
N GLY A 112 -4.38 -1.64 28.04
CA GLY A 112 -3.42 -0.83 28.80
C GLY A 112 -3.50 0.68 28.52
N LEU A 113 -4.36 1.11 27.59
CA LEU A 113 -4.49 2.52 27.22
C LEU A 113 -5.54 3.22 28.09
N ASN A 114 -5.14 4.31 28.74
CA ASN A 114 -6.08 5.24 29.36
C ASN A 114 -6.55 6.26 28.31
N GLY A 115 -7.78 6.75 28.42
CA GLY A 115 -8.33 7.78 27.52
C GLY A 115 -7.51 9.08 27.47
N SER A 116 -6.59 9.29 28.40
CA SER A 116 -5.61 10.39 28.37
C SER A 116 -4.45 10.18 27.37
N GLN A 117 -4.22 8.95 26.90
CA GLN A 117 -3.12 8.58 26.00
C GLN A 117 -3.53 8.56 24.52
N VAL A 118 -4.83 8.64 24.23
CA VAL A 118 -5.37 8.75 22.86
C VAL A 118 -5.79 10.20 22.66
N ARG A 119 -4.97 10.99 21.99
CA ARG A 119 -5.22 12.41 21.67
C ARG A 119 -5.50 12.60 20.19
#